data_AF-A0A183IXF2-F1
#
_entry.id   AF-A0A183IXF2-F1
#
_cell.length_a   1.000
_cell.length_b   1.000
_cell.length_c   1.000
_cell.angle_alpha   90.00
_cell.angle_beta   90.00
_cell.angle_gamma   90.00
#
_symmetry.space_group_name_H-M   'P 1'
#
loop_
_entity.id
_entity.type
_entity.pdbx_description
1 polymer ?
#
loop_
_entity_poly.entity_id
_entity_poly.type
_entity_poly.pdbx_seq_one_letter_code
_entity_poly.pdbx_strand_id
1 'polypeptide(L)'
;MDNLRQLGIKGEYMPYDANLPVRLPKRIGGRMAYRCDCPITILGRLEAKMIGRALHSKNLLPQRIFVSPAMRCIATARGLLKGLQMSGLRMCIEPGLCKVDKKYTPVMTREQVEVCQSERVQQFYERCGKVVRKLLENNADVKSMLLIVHSSTMDAISRELLGHRPEALSRSQMEQMGFYYPYSAFVAFEEQKEDNTWHVIDDALPPLTCRKFSNCVDRAFLDRP
;
A
#
# COMPACT_ATOMS: atom_id res chain seq x y z
N MET A 1 6.56 5.01 -30.24
CA MET A 1 7.79 4.21 -30.35
C MET A 1 7.77 3.13 -29.28
N ASP A 2 7.36 1.93 -29.66
CA ASP A 2 7.73 0.61 -29.14
C ASP A 2 7.87 0.40 -27.61
N ASN A 3 6.75 0.00 -26.99
CA ASN A 3 6.71 -0.64 -25.67
C ASN A 3 7.33 -2.06 -25.64
N LEU A 4 8.20 -2.41 -26.59
CA LEU A 4 8.67 -3.78 -26.84
C LEU A 4 9.90 -4.20 -26.01
N ARG A 5 10.56 -3.26 -25.31
CA ARG A 5 11.77 -3.52 -24.49
C ARG A 5 11.52 -4.36 -23.20
N GLN A 6 10.37 -5.02 -23.07
CA GLN A 6 9.99 -5.81 -21.88
C GLN A 6 10.34 -7.30 -21.96
N LEU A 7 10.94 -7.75 -23.07
CA LEU A 7 11.13 -9.18 -23.38
C LEU A 7 12.61 -9.50 -23.57
N GLY A 8 13.09 -10.53 -22.86
CA GLY A 8 14.30 -11.24 -23.27
C GLY A 8 14.04 -12.12 -24.51
N ILE A 9 15.11 -12.70 -25.08
CA ILE A 9 15.10 -13.45 -26.36
C ILE A 9 14.05 -14.57 -26.42
N LYS A 10 13.59 -15.10 -25.28
CA LYS A 10 12.57 -16.18 -25.18
C LYS A 10 11.18 -15.71 -24.73
N GLY A 11 10.91 -14.40 -24.76
CA GLY A 11 9.66 -13.82 -24.25
C GLY A 11 9.52 -13.82 -22.72
N GLU A 12 10.58 -14.22 -22.00
CA GLU A 12 10.67 -14.12 -20.55
C GLU A 12 10.88 -12.66 -20.10
N TYR A 13 10.48 -12.37 -18.87
CA TYR A 13 10.65 -11.05 -18.26
C TYR A 13 12.13 -10.73 -18.06
N MET A 14 12.57 -9.59 -18.60
CA MET A 14 13.92 -9.05 -18.43
C MET A 14 13.84 -7.57 -17.99
N PRO A 15 14.45 -7.18 -16.86
CA PRO A 15 14.50 -5.79 -16.45
C PRO A 15 15.47 -5.00 -17.36
N TYR A 16 14.97 -3.94 -17.99
CA TYR A 16 15.75 -3.01 -18.82
C TYR A 16 16.22 -1.75 -18.07
N ASP A 17 15.86 -1.64 -16.79
CA ASP A 17 16.12 -0.51 -15.90
C ASP A 17 16.39 -1.06 -14.49
N ALA A 18 17.40 -0.52 -13.79
CA ALA A 18 17.86 -1.03 -12.50
C ALA A 18 16.84 -0.85 -11.35
N ASN A 19 15.84 0.02 -11.54
CA ASN A 19 14.72 0.21 -10.62
C ASN A 19 13.61 -0.84 -10.81
N LEU A 20 13.67 -1.69 -11.84
CA LEU A 20 12.72 -2.78 -12.03
C LEU A 20 13.09 -4.02 -11.19
N PRO A 21 12.11 -4.84 -10.75
CA PRO A 21 12.39 -6.09 -10.05
C PRO A 21 13.32 -7.01 -10.84
N VAL A 22 14.31 -7.62 -10.18
CA VAL A 22 15.24 -8.57 -10.83
C VAL A 22 14.51 -9.81 -11.39
N ARG A 23 13.41 -10.23 -10.75
CA ARG A 23 12.53 -11.32 -11.19
C ARG A 23 11.08 -11.03 -10.81
N LEU A 24 10.13 -11.52 -11.61
CA LEU A 24 8.71 -11.56 -11.29
C LEU A 24 8.26 -13.00 -11.00
N PRO A 25 7.32 -13.24 -10.07
CA PRO A 25 6.73 -14.57 -9.88
C PRO A 25 5.92 -15.02 -11.11
N LYS A 26 5.73 -16.34 -11.25
CA LYS A 26 4.79 -16.88 -12.25
C LYS A 26 3.35 -16.67 -11.74
N ARG A 27 2.46 -16.17 -12.61
CA ARG A 27 1.05 -15.91 -12.29
C ARG A 27 0.14 -16.57 -13.33
N ILE A 28 -1.07 -16.96 -12.92
CA ILE A 28 -2.17 -17.30 -13.82
C ILE A 28 -2.47 -16.07 -14.70
N GLY A 29 -2.65 -16.25 -16.01
CA GLY A 29 -2.73 -15.15 -16.98
C GLY A 29 -1.37 -14.55 -17.38
N GLY A 30 -0.25 -15.06 -16.86
CA GLY A 30 1.11 -14.72 -17.28
C GLY A 30 1.39 -13.21 -17.21
N ARG A 31 1.95 -12.65 -18.29
CA ARG A 31 2.30 -11.22 -18.39
C ARG A 31 1.10 -10.28 -18.26
N MET A 32 -0.11 -10.71 -18.62
CA MET A 32 -1.29 -9.82 -18.60
C MET A 32 -1.79 -9.55 -17.17
N ALA A 33 -1.59 -10.48 -16.23
CA ALA A 33 -1.91 -10.26 -14.82
C ALA A 33 -1.21 -9.00 -14.24
N TYR A 34 0.01 -8.71 -14.71
CA TYR A 34 0.79 -7.55 -14.26
C TYR A 34 0.30 -6.19 -14.79
N ARG A 35 -0.59 -6.16 -15.79
CA ARG A 35 -1.21 -4.91 -16.26
C ARG A 35 -2.23 -4.37 -15.27
N CYS A 36 -2.92 -5.25 -14.54
CA CYS A 36 -3.95 -4.89 -13.58
C CYS A 36 -3.44 -4.95 -12.12
N ASP A 37 -2.39 -5.75 -11.85
CA ASP A 37 -1.79 -5.88 -10.54
C ASP A 37 -0.25 -5.89 -10.62
N CYS A 38 0.30 -4.69 -10.73
CA CYS A 38 1.73 -4.43 -10.92
C CYS A 38 2.57 -4.61 -9.63
N PRO A 39 3.86 -4.96 -9.76
CA PRO A 39 4.80 -4.98 -8.63
C PRO A 39 5.28 -3.56 -8.28
N ILE A 40 5.78 -3.36 -7.05
CA ILE A 40 6.63 -2.18 -6.75
C ILE A 40 8.01 -2.32 -7.40
N THR A 41 8.63 -1.16 -7.62
CA THR A 41 10.02 -0.98 -8.04
C THR A 41 11.03 -1.39 -6.95
N ILE A 42 12.32 -1.38 -7.27
CA ILE A 42 13.41 -1.55 -6.30
C ILE A 42 13.42 -0.38 -5.31
N LEU A 43 13.28 0.87 -5.78
CA LEU A 43 13.16 2.04 -4.90
C LEU A 43 11.97 1.91 -3.95
N GLY A 44 10.76 1.59 -4.43
CA GLY A 44 9.60 1.40 -3.55
C GLY A 44 9.79 0.29 -2.49
N ARG A 45 10.61 -0.72 -2.78
CA ARG A 45 10.99 -1.77 -1.80
C ARG A 45 12.02 -1.26 -0.78
N LEU A 46 12.92 -0.36 -1.19
CA LEU A 46 13.89 0.29 -0.31
C LEU A 46 13.20 1.32 0.59
N GLU A 47 12.29 2.13 0.05
CA GLU A 47 11.41 3.05 0.78
C GLU A 47 10.64 2.31 1.87
N ALA A 48 9.93 1.23 1.53
CA ALA A 48 9.23 0.39 2.50
C ALA A 48 10.16 -0.13 3.62
N LYS A 49 11.40 -0.52 3.29
CA LYS A 49 12.40 -0.93 4.28
C LYS A 49 12.90 0.25 5.14
N MET A 50 12.97 1.46 4.59
CA MET A 50 13.33 2.67 5.34
C MET A 50 12.21 3.07 6.32
N ILE A 51 10.93 3.02 5.91
CA ILE A 51 9.78 3.19 6.82
C ILE A 51 9.81 2.14 7.94
N GLY A 52 10.05 0.86 7.62
CA GLY A 52 10.18 -0.20 8.62
C GLY A 52 11.34 0.03 9.61
N ARG A 53 12.45 0.60 9.16
CA ARG A 53 13.56 1.02 10.05
C ARG A 53 13.18 2.21 10.92
N ALA A 54 12.47 3.20 10.37
CA ALA A 54 12.04 4.38 11.09
C ALA A 54 11.08 4.02 12.23
N LEU A 55 10.10 3.14 11.96
CA LEU A 55 9.21 2.54 12.97
C LEU A 55 10.01 1.86 14.09
N HIS A 56 11.01 1.05 13.74
CA HIS A 56 11.88 0.38 14.72
C HIS A 56 12.67 1.40 15.57
N SER A 57 13.27 2.43 14.96
CA SER A 57 14.01 3.46 15.70
C SER A 57 13.14 4.36 16.59
N LYS A 58 11.85 4.49 16.27
CA LYS A 58 10.86 5.22 17.07
C LYS A 58 10.13 4.32 18.10
N ASN A 59 10.48 3.03 18.18
CA ASN A 59 9.79 2.01 18.98
C ASN A 59 8.28 1.84 18.63
N LEU A 60 7.85 2.28 17.44
CA LEU A 60 6.48 2.17 16.95
C LEU A 60 6.25 0.79 16.30
N LEU A 61 6.38 -0.26 17.10
CA LEU A 61 6.29 -1.64 16.64
C LEU A 61 4.81 -2.11 16.56
N PRO A 62 4.30 -2.50 15.38
CA PRO A 62 2.93 -3.01 15.25
C PRO A 62 2.83 -4.46 15.71
N GLN A 63 1.82 -4.78 16.52
CA GLN A 63 1.53 -6.15 16.96
C GLN A 63 0.81 -6.97 15.89
N ARG A 64 -0.01 -6.33 15.04
CA ARG A 64 -0.64 -6.93 13.86
C ARG A 64 -0.46 -6.03 12.63
N ILE A 65 -0.28 -6.63 11.44
CA ILE A 65 -0.20 -5.90 10.17
C ILE A 65 -1.29 -6.40 9.22
N PHE A 66 -2.16 -5.51 8.75
CA PHE A 66 -3.16 -5.81 7.72
C PHE A 66 -2.77 -5.18 6.40
N VAL A 67 -2.91 -5.92 5.31
CA VAL A 67 -2.36 -5.58 4.00
C VAL A 67 -3.40 -5.79 2.91
N SER A 68 -3.58 -4.78 2.06
CA SER A 68 -4.29 -4.94 0.78
C SER A 68 -3.55 -6.00 -0.06
N PRO A 69 -4.20 -7.09 -0.52
CA PRO A 69 -3.55 -8.12 -1.32
C PRO A 69 -3.13 -7.71 -2.73
N ALA A 70 -3.40 -6.48 -3.15
CA ALA A 70 -2.75 -5.95 -4.35
C ALA A 70 -1.22 -6.14 -4.22
N MET A 71 -0.58 -6.68 -5.25
CA MET A 71 0.80 -7.15 -5.19
C MET A 71 1.78 -6.07 -4.74
N ARG A 72 1.50 -4.81 -5.11
CA ARG A 72 2.20 -3.62 -4.62
C ARG A 72 2.23 -3.53 -3.08
N CYS A 73 1.09 -3.67 -2.41
CA CYS A 73 0.98 -3.56 -0.95
C CYS A 73 1.57 -4.78 -0.24
N ILE A 74 1.38 -6.01 -0.76
CA ILE A 74 2.10 -7.20 -0.26
C ILE A 74 3.62 -7.00 -0.37
N ALA A 75 4.12 -6.48 -1.50
CA ALA A 75 5.55 -6.24 -1.68
C ALA A 75 6.10 -5.14 -0.76
N THR A 76 5.32 -4.09 -0.50
CA THR A 76 5.62 -3.05 0.51
C THR A 76 5.71 -3.68 1.90
N ALA A 77 4.73 -4.48 2.33
CA ALA A 77 4.75 -5.17 3.62
C ALA A 77 5.99 -6.09 3.77
N ARG A 78 6.41 -6.78 2.70
CA ARG A 78 7.64 -7.60 2.69
C ARG A 78 8.93 -6.78 2.70
N GLY A 79 8.90 -5.50 2.28
CA GLY A 79 10.00 -4.55 2.45
C GLY A 79 10.06 -4.02 3.89
N LEU A 80 8.90 -3.62 4.42
CA LEU A 80 8.74 -3.04 5.75
C LEU A 80 9.09 -4.02 6.88
N LEU A 81 8.68 -5.29 6.78
CA LEU A 81 9.10 -6.33 7.75
C LEU A 81 10.63 -6.52 7.78
N LYS A 82 11.32 -6.34 6.64
CA LYS A 82 12.81 -6.35 6.59
C LYS A 82 13.45 -5.06 7.14
N GLY A 83 12.65 -4.03 7.41
CA GLY A 83 13.06 -2.82 8.12
C GLY A 83 12.83 -2.95 9.63
N LEU A 84 11.69 -3.50 10.03
CA LEU A 84 11.29 -3.72 11.43
C LEU A 84 12.17 -4.71 12.19
N GLN A 85 12.80 -5.67 11.49
CA GLN A 85 13.66 -6.73 12.06
C GLN A 85 13.00 -7.65 13.12
N MET A 86 11.67 -7.58 13.26
CA MET A 86 10.91 -8.42 14.18
C MET A 86 10.80 -9.86 13.66
N SER A 87 11.29 -10.83 14.44
CA SER A 87 11.01 -12.25 14.22
C SER A 87 9.56 -12.59 14.59
N GLY A 88 8.95 -13.52 13.87
CA GLY A 88 7.61 -14.05 14.20
C GLY A 88 6.42 -13.21 13.71
N LEU A 89 6.56 -11.89 13.57
CA LEU A 89 5.49 -11.01 13.07
C LEU A 89 5.08 -11.37 11.63
N ARG A 90 3.78 -11.54 11.40
CA ARG A 90 3.19 -11.92 10.10
C ARG A 90 2.24 -10.83 9.60
N MET A 91 2.07 -10.77 8.29
CA MET A 91 1.02 -9.96 7.66
C MET A 91 -0.26 -10.78 7.51
N CYS A 92 -1.39 -10.19 7.88
CA CYS A 92 -2.72 -10.62 7.50
C CYS A 92 -3.11 -9.92 6.20
N ILE A 93 -3.72 -10.65 5.27
CA ILE A 93 -4.20 -10.14 4.00
C ILE A 93 -5.71 -9.91 4.14
N GLU A 94 -6.19 -8.68 3.92
CA GLU A 94 -7.61 -8.33 4.09
C GLU A 94 -8.30 -8.04 2.74
N PRO A 95 -9.06 -9.01 2.19
CA PRO A 95 -10.09 -8.85 1.16
C PRO A 95 -10.89 -7.54 1.15
N GLY A 96 -11.34 -7.06 2.31
CA GLY A 96 -12.07 -5.81 2.46
C GLY A 96 -11.27 -4.55 2.08
N LEU A 97 -9.94 -4.66 2.01
CA LEU A 97 -9.04 -3.60 1.57
C LEU A 97 -8.63 -3.77 0.07
N CYS A 98 -8.58 -5.02 -0.45
CA CYS A 98 -8.65 -5.42 -1.88
C CYS A 98 -8.67 -6.97 -2.00
N LYS A 99 -8.81 -7.62 -3.18
CA LYS A 99 -8.91 -9.11 -3.33
C LYS A 99 -7.56 -9.88 -3.34
N VAL A 100 -7.29 -11.06 -2.75
CA VAL A 100 -7.81 -11.92 -1.63
C VAL A 100 -6.71 -12.97 -1.29
N ASP A 101 -6.61 -13.51 -0.06
CA ASP A 101 -5.88 -14.77 0.27
C ASP A 101 -6.63 -15.66 1.31
N LYS A 102 -6.21 -16.92 1.52
CA LYS A 102 -7.08 -18.06 1.95
C LYS A 102 -6.78 -18.72 3.31
N LYS A 103 -5.91 -18.15 4.17
CA LYS A 103 -5.63 -18.70 5.53
C LYS A 103 -5.98 -17.77 6.69
N TYR A 104 -6.72 -16.71 6.38
CA TYR A 104 -7.28 -15.73 7.31
C TYR A 104 -8.78 -15.67 7.01
N THR A 105 -9.63 -15.57 8.04
CA THR A 105 -11.06 -15.30 7.85
C THR A 105 -11.22 -13.80 7.68
N PRO A 106 -11.57 -13.33 6.47
CA PRO A 106 -11.55 -11.91 6.16
C PRO A 106 -12.82 -11.20 6.64
N VAL A 107 -12.75 -9.88 6.80
CA VAL A 107 -13.95 -9.06 7.08
C VAL A 107 -14.92 -9.05 5.89
N MET A 108 -14.43 -9.25 4.65
CA MET A 108 -15.27 -9.46 3.47
C MET A 108 -14.86 -10.71 2.71
N THR A 109 -15.82 -11.51 2.22
CA THR A 109 -15.50 -12.63 1.33
C THR A 109 -15.08 -12.14 -0.06
N ARG A 110 -14.44 -13.00 -0.86
CA ARG A 110 -14.03 -12.64 -2.22
C ARG A 110 -15.23 -12.25 -3.09
N GLU A 111 -16.33 -12.96 -2.90
CA GLU A 111 -17.58 -12.87 -3.65
C GLU A 111 -18.26 -11.53 -3.34
N GLN A 112 -18.26 -11.10 -2.07
CA GLN A 112 -18.72 -9.77 -1.66
C GLN A 112 -17.89 -8.65 -2.33
N VAL A 113 -16.57 -8.79 -2.36
CA VAL A 113 -15.68 -7.82 -3.04
C VAL A 113 -15.85 -7.87 -4.58
N GLU A 114 -16.33 -8.97 -5.13
CA GLU A 114 -16.66 -9.10 -6.56
C GLU A 114 -17.98 -8.38 -6.93
N VAL A 115 -18.94 -8.26 -6.00
CA VAL A 115 -20.13 -7.40 -6.17
C VAL A 115 -19.77 -5.90 -6.11
N CYS A 116 -18.80 -5.50 -5.29
CA CYS A 116 -18.39 -4.10 -5.12
C CYS A 116 -17.68 -3.45 -6.33
N GLN A 117 -17.45 -4.17 -7.43
CA GLN A 117 -16.65 -3.67 -8.57
C GLN A 117 -17.27 -2.48 -9.33
N SER A 118 -18.55 -2.19 -9.14
CA SER A 118 -19.27 -1.07 -9.74
C SER A 118 -19.69 0.01 -8.73
N GLU A 119 -19.15 -0.02 -7.51
CA GLU A 119 -19.58 0.84 -6.40
C GLU A 119 -19.45 2.35 -6.67
N ARG A 120 -20.34 3.13 -6.04
CA ARG A 120 -20.26 4.59 -5.98
C ARG A 120 -19.21 5.01 -4.96
N VAL A 121 -18.69 6.23 -5.08
CA VAL A 121 -17.68 6.79 -4.15
C VAL A 121 -18.13 6.63 -2.69
N GLN A 122 -19.34 7.07 -2.33
CA GLN A 122 -19.87 6.90 -0.97
C GLN A 122 -19.85 5.43 -0.48
N GLN A 123 -20.21 4.46 -1.34
CA GLN A 123 -20.23 3.05 -0.98
C GLN A 123 -18.81 2.50 -0.72
N PHE A 124 -17.80 2.98 -1.47
CA PHE A 124 -16.40 2.68 -1.18
C PHE A 124 -15.97 3.18 0.20
N TYR A 125 -16.35 4.41 0.59
CA TYR A 125 -16.05 4.96 1.92
C TYR A 125 -16.77 4.15 3.03
N GLU A 126 -18.07 3.94 2.90
CA GLU A 126 -18.84 3.11 3.84
C GLU A 126 -18.27 1.70 4.00
N ARG A 127 -17.78 1.10 2.91
CA ARG A 127 -17.17 -0.24 2.92
C ARG A 127 -15.83 -0.23 3.63
N CYS A 128 -14.95 0.73 3.34
CA CYS A 128 -13.68 0.88 4.07
C CYS A 128 -13.91 1.14 5.56
N GLY A 129 -14.92 1.96 5.89
CA GLY A 129 -15.33 2.27 7.25
C GLY A 129 -15.88 1.08 8.04
N LYS A 130 -16.73 0.26 7.40
CA LYS A 130 -17.19 -1.04 7.94
C LYS A 130 -16.01 -1.99 8.16
N VAL A 131 -15.04 -2.02 7.25
CA VAL A 131 -13.84 -2.87 7.36
C VAL A 131 -12.93 -2.44 8.51
N VAL A 132 -12.59 -1.14 8.65
CA VAL A 132 -11.69 -0.70 9.73
C VAL A 132 -12.32 -0.84 11.11
N ARG A 133 -13.63 -0.53 11.28
CA ARG A 133 -14.33 -0.83 12.55
C ARG A 133 -14.25 -2.30 12.91
N LYS A 134 -14.51 -3.20 11.95
CA LYS A 134 -14.46 -4.64 12.25
C LYS A 134 -13.04 -5.16 12.47
N LEU A 135 -12.02 -4.51 11.90
CA LEU A 135 -10.62 -4.75 12.28
C LEU A 135 -10.33 -4.24 13.70
N LEU A 136 -10.84 -3.09 14.14
CA LEU A 136 -10.68 -2.63 15.53
C LEU A 136 -11.35 -3.62 16.51
N GLU A 137 -12.63 -3.93 16.30
CA GLU A 137 -13.40 -4.89 17.12
C GLU A 137 -12.70 -6.27 17.25
N ASN A 138 -12.28 -6.86 16.11
CA ASN A 138 -11.71 -8.20 16.08
C ASN A 138 -10.25 -8.27 16.59
N ASN A 139 -9.66 -7.13 16.98
CA ASN A 139 -8.25 -7.01 17.37
C ASN A 139 -8.08 -6.11 18.63
N ALA A 140 -9.13 -5.95 19.44
CA ALA A 140 -9.10 -5.17 20.69
C ALA A 140 -8.11 -5.71 21.75
N ASP A 141 -7.51 -6.88 21.53
CA ASP A 141 -6.43 -7.45 22.34
C ASP A 141 -5.06 -6.81 22.10
N VAL A 142 -4.85 -6.11 20.97
CA VAL A 142 -3.56 -5.50 20.62
C VAL A 142 -3.53 -3.99 20.73
N LYS A 143 -2.37 -3.44 21.14
CA LYS A 143 -2.18 -1.98 21.32
C LYS A 143 -1.77 -1.24 20.04
N SER A 144 -1.38 -1.94 18.98
CA SER A 144 -0.86 -1.33 17.76
C SER A 144 -1.12 -2.19 16.52
N MET A 145 -1.68 -1.55 15.48
CA MET A 145 -1.92 -2.16 14.18
C MET A 145 -1.34 -1.30 13.06
N LEU A 146 -0.81 -1.94 12.02
CA LEU A 146 -0.33 -1.26 10.81
C LEU A 146 -1.17 -1.66 9.60
N LEU A 147 -1.71 -0.67 8.88
CA LEU A 147 -2.56 -0.85 7.71
C LEU A 147 -1.78 -0.46 6.44
N ILE A 148 -1.57 -1.41 5.52
CA ILE A 148 -0.82 -1.19 4.27
C ILE A 148 -1.78 -1.26 3.08
N VAL A 149 -2.28 -0.09 2.67
CA VAL A 149 -3.43 0.07 1.78
C VAL A 149 -3.12 0.95 0.55
N HIS A 150 -4.16 1.52 -0.09
CA HIS A 150 -4.03 2.49 -1.19
C HIS A 150 -4.40 3.90 -0.71
N SER A 151 -4.00 4.94 -1.44
CA SER A 151 -4.26 6.34 -1.10
C SER A 151 -5.74 6.65 -0.84
N SER A 152 -6.66 6.16 -1.69
CA SER A 152 -8.11 6.32 -1.47
C SER A 152 -8.62 5.56 -0.24
N THR A 153 -8.06 4.38 0.05
CA THR A 153 -8.39 3.60 1.26
C THR A 153 -7.83 4.26 2.52
N MET A 154 -6.68 4.94 2.41
CA MET A 154 -6.05 5.70 3.48
C MET A 154 -6.91 6.92 3.84
N ASP A 155 -7.37 7.71 2.87
CA ASP A 155 -8.33 8.81 3.12
C ASP A 155 -9.64 8.28 3.73
N ALA A 156 -10.19 7.19 3.19
CA ALA A 156 -11.45 6.61 3.69
C ALA A 156 -11.37 6.12 5.13
N ILE A 157 -10.25 5.51 5.52
CA ILE A 157 -10.00 5.11 6.90
C ILE A 157 -9.74 6.33 7.79
N SER A 158 -8.96 7.30 7.32
CA SER A 158 -8.70 8.55 8.05
C SER A 158 -9.99 9.29 8.38
N ARG A 159 -10.91 9.38 7.41
CA ARG A 159 -12.22 10.03 7.59
C ARG A 159 -13.12 9.27 8.57
N GLU A 160 -13.20 7.94 8.48
CA GLU A 160 -14.00 7.14 9.42
C GLU A 160 -13.48 7.27 10.87
N LEU A 161 -12.16 7.21 11.09
CA LEU A 161 -11.58 7.35 12.43
C LEU A 161 -11.83 8.75 13.01
N LEU A 162 -11.61 9.81 12.22
CA LEU A 162 -11.83 11.20 12.63
C LEU A 162 -13.33 11.60 12.70
N GLY A 163 -14.27 10.66 12.50
CA GLY A 163 -15.71 10.96 12.45
C GLY A 163 -16.13 11.87 11.29
N HIS A 164 -15.23 12.16 10.36
CA HIS A 164 -15.46 13.04 9.23
C HIS A 164 -16.33 12.33 8.19
N ARG A 165 -17.41 12.99 7.75
CA ARG A 165 -18.20 12.48 6.62
C ARG A 165 -17.35 12.42 5.35
N PRO A 166 -17.57 11.44 4.46
CA PRO A 166 -17.10 11.55 3.09
C PRO A 166 -17.87 12.68 2.41
N GLU A 167 -17.23 13.84 2.31
CA GLU A 167 -17.67 14.93 1.43
C GLU A 167 -17.74 14.40 -0.01
N ALA A 168 -18.51 15.06 -0.88
CA ALA A 168 -18.86 14.56 -2.21
C ALA A 168 -17.70 14.59 -3.23
N LEU A 169 -16.64 13.83 -2.96
CA LEU A 169 -15.49 13.62 -3.84
C LEU A 169 -15.96 13.03 -5.17
N SER A 170 -15.62 13.71 -6.26
CA SER A 170 -15.81 13.21 -7.62
C SER A 170 -14.89 12.00 -7.88
N ARG A 171 -15.24 11.18 -8.88
CA ARG A 171 -14.36 10.10 -9.35
C ARG A 171 -12.99 10.62 -9.79
N SER A 172 -12.94 11.79 -10.43
CA SER A 172 -11.69 12.46 -10.82
C SER A 172 -10.79 12.78 -9.61
N GLN A 173 -11.34 13.28 -8.50
CA GLN A 173 -10.56 13.51 -7.27
C GLN A 173 -10.08 12.20 -6.64
N MET A 174 -10.89 11.13 -6.67
CA MET A 174 -10.48 9.80 -6.20
C MET A 174 -9.36 9.19 -7.07
N GLU A 175 -9.38 9.40 -8.38
CA GLU A 175 -8.30 9.00 -9.30
C GLU A 175 -7.02 9.81 -9.06
N GLN A 176 -7.17 11.09 -8.69
CA GLN A 176 -6.07 12.00 -8.35
C GLN A 176 -5.54 11.85 -6.91
N MET A 177 -6.06 10.91 -6.11
CA MET A 177 -5.72 10.78 -4.68
C MET A 177 -4.22 10.55 -4.42
N GLY A 178 -3.47 10.02 -5.40
CA GLY A 178 -2.02 9.87 -5.33
C GLY A 178 -1.20 11.18 -5.35
N PHE A 179 -1.80 12.34 -5.63
CA PHE A 179 -1.14 13.64 -5.49
C PHE A 179 -1.13 14.14 -4.04
N TYR A 180 -2.18 13.82 -3.26
CA TYR A 180 -2.29 14.18 -1.85
C TYR A 180 -1.63 13.15 -0.93
N TYR A 181 -1.70 11.87 -1.32
CA TYR A 181 -1.13 10.74 -0.59
C TYR A 181 -0.03 10.08 -1.44
N PRO A 182 1.24 10.56 -1.34
CA PRO A 182 2.35 10.07 -2.15
C PRO A 182 2.74 8.61 -1.83
N TYR A 183 3.64 8.03 -2.63
CA TYR A 183 4.15 6.68 -2.37
C TYR A 183 4.81 6.59 -0.99
N SER A 184 4.51 5.50 -0.28
CA SER A 184 4.97 5.27 1.10
C SER A 184 4.56 6.36 2.11
N ALA A 185 3.52 7.15 1.81
CA ALA A 185 2.88 8.04 2.79
C ALA A 185 2.46 7.28 4.04
N PHE A 186 2.59 7.93 5.18
CA PHE A 186 2.35 7.37 6.50
C PHE A 186 1.52 8.34 7.34
N VAL A 187 0.56 7.81 8.07
CA VAL A 187 -0.22 8.50 9.08
C VAL A 187 -0.39 7.54 10.25
N ALA A 188 -0.41 8.06 11.48
CA ALA A 188 -0.70 7.29 12.68
C ALA A 188 -1.87 7.96 13.42
N PHE A 189 -2.67 7.15 14.10
CA PHE A 189 -3.80 7.60 14.88
C PHE A 189 -3.74 6.99 16.29
N GLU A 190 -4.22 7.72 17.28
CA GLU A 190 -4.41 7.26 18.65
C GLU A 190 -5.87 7.37 19.05
N GLU A 191 -6.37 6.37 19.77
CA GLU A 191 -7.74 6.34 20.33
C GLU A 191 -7.75 6.93 21.73
N GLN A 192 -8.48 8.03 21.92
CA GLN A 192 -8.67 8.63 23.24
C GLN A 192 -9.82 7.92 23.95
N LYS A 193 -9.51 7.23 25.04
CA LYS A 193 -10.46 6.33 25.73
C LYS A 193 -11.48 7.05 26.61
N GLU A 194 -11.31 8.35 26.77
CA GLU A 194 -12.14 9.20 27.64
C GLU A 194 -13.42 9.64 26.94
N ASP A 195 -13.38 9.81 25.61
CA ASP A 195 -14.51 10.20 24.76
C ASP A 195 -14.75 9.28 23.54
N ASN A 196 -13.91 8.26 23.35
CA ASN A 196 -13.93 7.33 22.21
C ASN A 196 -13.67 8.03 20.85
N THR A 197 -12.88 9.10 20.83
CA THR A 197 -12.43 9.76 19.60
C THR A 197 -11.08 9.21 19.10
N TRP A 198 -10.72 9.56 17.87
CA TRP A 198 -9.39 9.30 17.31
C TRP A 198 -8.71 10.61 16.92
N HIS A 199 -7.43 10.72 17.24
CA HIS A 199 -6.59 11.86 16.90
C HIS A 199 -5.41 11.43 16.02
N VAL A 200 -4.94 12.32 15.14
CA VAL A 200 -3.70 12.11 14.39
C VAL A 200 -2.51 12.25 15.34
N ILE A 201 -1.54 11.35 15.25
CA ILE A 201 -0.23 11.51 15.92
C ILE A 201 0.69 12.25 14.95
N ASP A 202 0.85 13.56 15.16
CA ASP A 202 1.81 14.38 14.43
C ASP A 202 3.26 13.90 14.68
N ASP A 203 4.15 14.05 13.69
CA ASP A 203 5.56 13.66 13.72
C ASP A 203 5.88 12.19 14.12
N ALA A 204 4.89 11.30 14.05
CA ALA A 204 5.03 9.86 14.33
C ALA A 204 6.22 9.25 13.57
N LEU A 205 6.37 9.58 12.28
CA LEU A 205 7.57 9.32 11.47
C LEU A 205 7.98 10.59 10.71
N PRO A 206 9.29 10.85 10.54
CA PRO A 206 9.75 11.93 9.66
C PRO A 206 9.45 11.61 8.18
N PRO A 207 9.20 12.63 7.33
CA PRO A 207 8.86 12.43 5.92
C PRO A 207 10.04 11.88 5.11
N LEU A 208 9.74 10.90 4.24
CA LEU A 208 10.72 10.30 3.33
C LEU A 208 10.64 10.98 1.94
N THR A 209 11.40 12.05 1.74
CA THR A 209 11.41 12.79 0.47
C THR A 209 12.58 12.37 -0.43
N CYS A 210 12.27 11.86 -1.63
CA CYS A 210 13.24 11.59 -2.69
C CYS A 210 12.77 12.25 -4.00
N ARG A 211 13.64 13.02 -4.67
CA ARG A 211 13.32 13.77 -5.89
C ARG A 211 14.08 13.18 -7.08
N LYS A 212 13.33 12.87 -8.16
CA LYS A 212 13.77 12.39 -9.50
C LYS A 212 15.30 12.32 -9.70
N PHE A 213 15.92 11.25 -9.20
CA PHE A 213 17.32 10.94 -9.43
C PHE A 213 17.46 10.00 -10.63
N SER A 214 18.45 10.25 -11.48
CA SER A 214 18.83 9.38 -12.60
C SER A 214 20.35 9.34 -12.68
N ASN A 215 20.91 8.14 -12.86
CA ASN A 215 22.33 7.93 -13.14
C ASN A 215 22.61 7.75 -14.66
N CYS A 216 21.60 7.91 -15.51
CA CYS A 216 21.80 7.94 -16.96
C CYS A 216 22.53 9.23 -17.35
N VAL A 217 23.72 9.09 -17.93
CA VAL A 217 24.45 10.22 -18.52
C VAL A 217 23.68 10.74 -19.73
N ASP A 218 23.55 12.05 -19.85
CA ASP A 218 23.03 12.68 -21.07
C ASP A 218 24.01 12.42 -22.23
N ARG A 219 23.60 11.57 -23.17
CA ARG A 219 24.39 11.26 -24.36
C ARG A 219 24.46 12.40 -25.37
N ALA A 220 23.46 13.26 -25.46
CA ALA A 220 23.52 14.41 -26.36
C ALA A 220 24.54 15.45 -25.86
N PHE A 221 24.70 15.58 -24.53
CA PHE A 221 25.75 16.39 -23.94
C PHE A 221 27.13 15.69 -23.95
N LEU A 222 27.20 14.39 -23.66
CA LEU A 222 28.46 13.64 -23.62
C LEU A 222 29.10 13.52 -25.02
N ASP A 223 28.30 13.19 -26.03
CA ASP A 223 28.75 12.83 -27.37
C ASP A 223 28.78 14.06 -28.31
N ARG A 224 28.85 15.27 -27.74
CA ARG A 224 28.98 16.53 -28.47
C ARG A 224 30.38 16.68 -29.08
N PRO A 225 30.52 17.32 -30.26
CA PRO A 225 31.82 17.66 -30.85
C PRO A 225 32.57 18.75 -30.07
#